data_AF-A0A1G1CCD7-F1
#
_entry.id   AF-A0A1G1CCD7-F1
#
_cell.length_a   1.000
_cell.length_b   1.000
_cell.length_c   1.000
_cell.angle_alpha   90.00
_cell.angle_beta   90.00
_cell.angle_gamma   90.00
#
_symmetry.space_group_name_H-M   'P 1'
#
loop_
_entity.id
_entity.type
_entity.pdbx_description
1 polymer ?
#
loop_
_entity_poly.entity_id
_entity_poly.type
_entity_poly.pdbx_seq_one_letter_code
_entity_poly.pdbx_strand_id
1 'polypeptide(L)'
;MMAGSCTVVVDDGHGLEEVKLVAPQNAIHIPQMVWHHFKSLSDDAVLAAITSTNYNPNRTDYCENYETFQNLLKDKGLLHE
;
A
#
# COMPACT_ATOMS: atom_id res chain seq x y z
N MET A 1 3.04 6.03 10.98
CA MET A 1 4.03 7.12 10.75
C MET A 1 4.88 7.28 12.01
N MET A 2 6.19 7.50 11.88
CA MET A 2 7.10 7.77 13.01
C MET A 2 7.16 9.26 13.36
N ALA A 3 7.06 10.13 12.36
CA ALA A 3 6.92 11.59 12.48
C ALA A 3 6.09 12.14 11.30
N GLY A 4 5.51 13.32 11.46
CA GLY A 4 4.71 13.98 10.42
C GLY A 4 3.44 13.23 10.01
N SER A 5 3.04 13.39 8.75
CA SER A 5 1.84 12.78 8.18
C SER A 5 2.00 12.42 6.70
N CYS A 6 1.17 11.51 6.22
CA CYS A 6 0.99 11.23 4.79
C CYS A 6 -0.47 10.84 4.51
N THR A 7 -0.83 10.74 3.24
CA THR A 7 -2.04 10.04 2.79
C THR A 7 -1.59 8.77 2.10
N VAL A 8 -2.02 7.61 2.59
CA VAL A 8 -1.87 6.35 1.88
C VAL A 8 -3.09 6.16 1.00
N VAL A 9 -2.88 5.78 -0.25
CA VAL A 9 -3.92 5.38 -1.18
C VAL A 9 -3.82 3.87 -1.33
N VAL A 10 -4.91 3.15 -1.08
CA VAL A 10 -4.95 1.68 -1.09
C VAL A 10 -6.04 1.18 -2.01
N ASP A 11 -5.89 -0.03 -2.53
CA ASP A 11 -6.94 -0.76 -3.23
C ASP A 11 -6.77 -2.26 -2.93
N ASP A 12 -7.79 -2.84 -2.31
CA ASP A 12 -7.89 -4.25 -1.94
C ASP A 12 -8.83 -5.05 -2.88
N GLY A 13 -9.23 -4.44 -3.99
CA GLY A 13 -10.19 -4.97 -4.96
C GLY A 13 -11.52 -4.25 -4.99
N HIS A 14 -11.77 -3.33 -4.05
CA HIS A 14 -12.94 -2.44 -4.05
C HIS A 14 -12.71 -1.07 -4.72
N GLY A 15 -11.51 -0.86 -5.29
CA GLY A 15 -11.10 0.41 -5.87
C GLY A 15 -10.24 1.25 -4.92
N LEU A 16 -9.81 2.42 -5.40
CA LEU A 16 -8.87 3.27 -4.67
C LEU A 16 -9.56 4.02 -3.52
N GLU A 17 -9.05 3.83 -2.31
CA GLU A 17 -9.43 4.56 -1.11
C GLU A 17 -8.25 5.35 -0.54
N GLU A 18 -8.56 6.48 0.12
CA GLU A 18 -7.55 7.33 0.75
C GLU A 18 -7.67 7.29 2.27
N VAL A 19 -6.54 7.05 2.95
CA VAL A 19 -6.45 7.03 4.41
C VAL A 19 -5.37 7.99 4.86
N LYS A 20 -5.71 8.90 5.76
CA LYS A 20 -4.74 9.82 6.38
C LYS A 20 -3.99 9.09 7.50
N LEU A 21 -2.66 9.12 7.48
CA LEU A 21 -1.82 8.62 8.56
C LEU A 21 -1.09 9.78 9.23
N VAL A 22 -1.22 9.88 10.56
CA VAL A 22 -0.55 10.91 11.37
C VAL A 22 0.27 10.23 12.47
N ALA A 23 1.51 10.68 12.65
CA ALA A 23 2.38 10.17 13.71
C ALA A 23 2.04 10.80 15.07
N PRO A 24 2.19 10.06 16.18
CA PRO A 24 2.42 8.61 16.28
C PRO A 24 1.13 7.76 16.30
N GLN A 25 -0.05 8.35 16.08
CA GLN A 25 -1.33 7.72 16.43
C GLN A 25 -1.73 6.56 15.50
N ASN A 26 -1.26 6.55 14.25
CA ASN A 26 -1.76 5.60 13.26
C ASN A 26 -0.66 4.76 12.61
N ALA A 27 -1.01 3.49 12.44
CA ALA A 27 -0.36 2.55 11.55
C ALA A 27 -1.45 1.90 10.69
N ILE A 28 -1.07 1.46 9.48
CA ILE A 28 -1.93 0.71 8.58
C ILE A 28 -1.32 -0.67 8.37
N HIS A 29 -2.15 -1.71 8.42
CA HIS A 29 -1.76 -3.06 8.05
C HIS A 29 -2.16 -3.29 6.59
N ILE A 30 -1.19 -3.59 5.75
CA ILE A 30 -1.39 -3.88 4.33
C ILE A 30 -1.11 -5.37 4.09
N PRO A 31 -2.15 -6.21 3.93
CA PRO A 31 -1.96 -7.61 3.60
C PRO A 31 -1.45 -7.78 2.15
N GLN A 32 -1.09 -9.02 1.81
CA GLN A 32 -0.80 -9.38 0.41
C GLN A 32 -1.98 -9.03 -0.50
N MET A 33 -1.69 -8.77 -1.78
CA MET A 33 -2.70 -8.43 -2.80
C MET A 33 -3.46 -7.12 -2.52
N VAL A 34 -2.84 -6.16 -1.84
CA VAL A 34 -3.36 -4.79 -1.71
C VAL A 34 -2.41 -3.82 -2.41
N TRP A 35 -2.90 -3.15 -3.45
CA TRP A 35 -2.17 -2.06 -4.09
C TRP A 35 -2.09 -0.88 -3.13
N HIS A 36 -0.94 -0.21 -3.08
CA HIS A 36 -0.79 0.95 -2.23
C HIS A 36 0.30 1.91 -2.72
N HIS A 37 0.09 3.20 -2.51
CA HIS A 37 1.09 4.24 -2.68
C HIS A 37 0.88 5.39 -1.69
N PHE A 38 1.86 6.28 -1.56
CA PHE A 38 1.82 7.40 -0.61
C PHE A 38 1.85 8.74 -1.33
N LYS A 39 1.08 9.71 -0.83
CA LYS A 39 1.07 11.10 -1.30
C LYS A 39 0.95 12.07 -0.13
N SER A 40 1.09 13.37 -0.41
CA SER A 40 0.87 14.45 0.57
C SER A 40 1.66 14.26 1.87
N LEU A 41 2.94 13.90 1.75
CA LEU A 41 3.86 13.83 2.88
C LEU A 41 4.06 15.24 3.45
N SER A 42 4.04 15.39 4.78
CA SER A 42 4.47 16.63 5.43
C SER A 42 6.00 16.76 5.40
N ASP A 43 6.50 17.98 5.59
CA ASP A 43 7.94 18.28 5.53
C ASP A 43 8.77 17.49 6.57
N ASP A 44 8.15 17.10 7.69
CA ASP A 44 8.74 16.32 8.78
C ASP A 44 8.39 14.82 8.72
N ALA A 45 7.83 14.34 7.61
CA ALA A 45 7.34 12.97 7.49
C ALA A 45 8.47 11.93 7.59
N VAL A 46 8.31 10.98 8.53
CA VAL A 46 9.14 9.77 8.64
C VAL A 46 8.22 8.56 8.62
N LEU A 47 8.31 7.75 7.55
CA LEU A 47 7.54 6.51 7.38
C LEU A 47 8.44 5.29 7.61
N ALA A 48 7.99 4.39 8.47
CA ALA A 48 8.62 3.08 8.68
C ALA A 48 7.69 1.98 8.19
N ALA A 49 8.24 1.01 7.46
CA ALA A 49 7.54 -0.17 6.99
C ALA A 49 8.17 -1.41 7.62
N ILE A 50 7.32 -2.29 8.18
CA ILE A 50 7.71 -3.59 8.71
C ILE A 50 7.10 -4.63 7.77
N THR A 51 7.92 -5.51 7.22
CA THR A 51 7.50 -6.53 6.25
C THR A 51 7.75 -7.94 6.81
N SER A 52 6.90 -8.88 6.40
CA SER A 52 7.03 -10.31 6.75
C SER A 52 8.06 -11.06 5.88
N THR A 53 8.60 -10.42 4.84
CA THR A 53 9.56 -11.04 3.90
C THR A 53 10.82 -10.19 3.75
N ASN A 54 11.92 -10.86 3.39
CA ASN A 54 13.14 -10.17 2.99
C ASN A 54 12.96 -9.54 1.61
N TYR A 55 13.71 -8.47 1.34
CA TYR A 55 13.78 -7.88 0.01
C TYR A 55 14.28 -8.90 -1.04
N ASN A 56 13.60 -8.95 -2.18
CA ASN A 56 13.98 -9.75 -3.34
C ASN A 56 14.54 -8.85 -4.46
N PRO A 57 15.85 -8.91 -4.77
CA PRO A 57 16.47 -8.08 -5.81
C PRO A 57 15.90 -8.27 -7.21
N ASN A 58 15.35 -9.45 -7.51
CA ASN A 58 14.73 -9.73 -8.82
C ASN A 58 13.32 -9.13 -8.93
N ARG A 59 12.79 -8.57 -7.84
CA ARG A 59 11.46 -7.95 -7.74
C ARG A 59 10.31 -8.84 -8.20
N THR A 60 10.47 -10.16 -8.17
CA THR A 60 9.45 -11.11 -8.68
C THR A 60 8.19 -11.14 -7.83
N ASP A 61 8.25 -10.58 -6.62
CA ASP A 61 7.15 -10.38 -5.67
C ASP A 61 6.52 -8.98 -5.75
N TYR A 62 6.99 -8.10 -6.65
CA TYR A 62 6.42 -6.77 -6.86
C TYR A 62 5.43 -6.78 -8.04
N CYS A 63 4.30 -6.11 -7.86
CA CYS A 63 3.39 -5.75 -8.96
C CYS A 63 3.37 -4.22 -9.09
N GLU A 64 3.93 -3.70 -10.19
CA GLU A 64 4.14 -2.26 -10.38
C GLU A 64 3.23 -1.64 -11.45
N ASN A 65 2.39 -2.47 -12.09
CA ASN A 65 1.43 -2.05 -13.10
C ASN A 65 0.01 -2.29 -12.56
N TYR A 66 -0.77 -1.21 -12.46
CA TYR A 66 -2.09 -1.27 -11.83
C TYR A 66 -3.09 -2.15 -12.61
N GLU A 67 -3.03 -2.16 -13.93
CA GLU A 67 -3.86 -3.06 -14.76
C GLU A 67 -3.50 -4.54 -14.51
N THR A 68 -2.20 -4.82 -14.36
CA THR A 68 -1.71 -6.17 -13.99
C THR A 68 -2.20 -6.55 -12.60
N PHE A 69 -2.18 -5.63 -11.64
CA PHE A 69 -2.74 -5.84 -10.31
C PHE A 69 -4.25 -6.18 -10.37
N GLN A 70 -5.05 -5.42 -11.13
CA GLN A 70 -6.47 -5.68 -11.31
C GLN A 70 -6.74 -7.04 -11.95
N ASN A 71 -5.95 -7.44 -12.96
CA ASN A 71 -6.02 -8.77 -13.56
C ASN A 71 -5.68 -9.87 -12.55
N LEU A 72 -4.63 -9.69 -11.72
CA LEU A 72 -4.26 -10.65 -10.68
C LEU A 72 -5.36 -10.79 -9.61
N LEU A 73 -6.04 -9.71 -9.24
CA LEU A 73 -7.20 -9.76 -8.35
C LEU A 73 -8.34 -10.55 -8.98
N LYS A 74 -8.66 -10.29 -10.25
CA LYS A 74 -9.70 -11.01 -11.01
C LYS A 74 -9.40 -12.51 -11.08
N ASP A 75 -8.17 -12.88 -11.46
CA ASP A 75 -7.74 -14.28 -11.57
C ASP A 75 -7.80 -15.02 -10.22
N LYS A 76 -7.65 -14.29 -9.11
CA LYS A 76 -7.75 -14.82 -7.74
C LYS A 76 -9.16 -14.73 -7.14
N GLY A 77 -10.14 -14.17 -7.85
CA GLY A 77 -11.50 -13.96 -7.33
C GLY A 77 -11.58 -12.92 -6.21
N LEU A 78 -10.66 -11.95 -6.19
CA LEU A 78 -10.55 -10.88 -5.19
C LEU A 78 -10.96 -9.49 -5.74
N LEU A 79 -11.30 -9.39 -7.03
CA LEU A 79 -11.81 -8.15 -7.60
C LEU A 79 -13.31 -8.02 -7.29
N HIS A 80 -13.72 -6.89 -6.74
CA HIS A 80 -15.10 -6.59 -6.35
C HIS A 80 -15.69 -5.51 -7.28
N GLU A 81 -16.96 -5.68 -7.67
CA GLU A 81 -17.71 -4.73 -8.51
C GLU A 81 -18.32 -3.58 -7.71
#